data_AF-A0A9W5R0K9-F1
#
_entry.id   AF-A0A9W5R0K9-F1
#
_cell.length_a   1.000
_cell.length_b   1.000
_cell.length_c   1.000
_cell.angle_alpha   90.00
_cell.angle_beta   90.00
_cell.angle_gamma   90.00
#
_symmetry.space_group_name_H-M   'P 1'
#
loop_
_entity.id
_entity.type
_entity.pdbx_description
1 polymer ?
#
loop_
_entity_poly.entity_id
_entity_poly.type
_entity_poly.pdbx_seq_one_letter_code
_entity_poly.pdbx_strand_id
1 'polypeptide(L)'
;MANQGWDSIGTTEEVTTQAPTQQEDKLDFLSTPEGKTKIRVMDEAPYFYQGYWAPLGNGAKSGNGNGTFIPYKGKGKDLLEKANYEHMDKVFKQADAKGLAKGSKERKEFTKAGYASQPYGKLKSKYIIHVIDRADGQLKLLDAGPGVFEELKKLHADEEYGDLREYDVTITREGTGWSDTKYSVTPSRSNTPRTPEEIENYEEKKIDRAELKSGANLTPEQCLFIAQGGLWSEVNNVGQATEEIGHPDGPQEGDTQKEGVTVEVSIPDEDGVTTVITSKEGALSDEELERVLAEGF
;
A
#
# COMPACT_ATOMS: atom_id res chain seq x y z
N MET A 1 -8.30 19.04 8.82
CA MET A 1 -6.86 19.18 8.53
C MET A 1 -6.11 19.37 9.84
N ALA A 2 -5.64 18.29 10.46
CA ALA A 2 -4.77 18.39 11.63
C ALA A 2 -3.36 17.96 11.18
N ASN A 3 -2.47 18.95 11.04
CA ASN A 3 -1.06 18.75 10.78
C ASN A 3 -0.49 17.98 11.98
N GLN A 4 -0.17 16.70 11.82
CA GLN A 4 0.39 15.90 12.92
C GLN A 4 1.85 16.36 13.10
N GLY A 5 2.09 17.27 14.07
CA GLY A 5 3.40 17.88 14.33
C GLY A 5 4.53 16.85 14.59
N TRP A 6 5.78 17.30 14.70
CA TRP A 6 6.96 16.43 14.94
C TRP A 6 6.80 15.48 16.15
N ASP A 7 5.97 15.83 17.12
CA ASP A 7 5.64 14.99 18.27
C ASP A 7 4.93 13.67 17.88
N SER A 8 4.24 13.65 16.72
CA SER A 8 3.50 12.49 16.21
C SER A 8 4.37 11.38 15.63
N ILE A 9 5.66 11.64 15.40
CA ILE A 9 6.59 10.61 14.94
C ILE A 9 6.69 9.53 16.02
N GLY A 10 6.13 8.36 15.73
CA GLY A 10 6.05 7.19 16.60
C GLY A 10 4.68 6.91 17.20
N THR A 11 3.67 7.77 16.99
CA THR A 11 2.31 7.59 17.52
C THR A 11 1.28 7.45 16.39
N THR A 12 0.14 6.80 16.67
CA THR A 12 -0.90 6.48 15.69
C THR A 12 -2.23 7.11 16.08
N GLU A 13 -2.78 8.02 15.26
CA GLU A 13 -4.20 8.44 15.34
C GLU A 13 -4.80 8.68 13.93
N GLU A 14 -6.11 8.40 13.81
CA GLU A 14 -6.90 8.45 12.56
C GLU A 14 -7.32 9.88 12.19
N VAL A 15 -7.29 10.24 10.90
CA VAL A 15 -7.73 11.56 10.40
C VAL A 15 -8.62 11.40 9.16
N THR A 16 -9.67 12.23 9.07
CA THR A 16 -10.69 12.26 8.01
C THR A 16 -10.69 13.56 7.18
N THR A 17 -11.26 13.44 5.97
CA THR A 17 -11.88 14.40 5.01
C THR A 17 -11.10 14.99 3.79
N GLN A 18 -11.63 14.61 2.61
CA GLN A 18 -12.03 15.28 1.33
C GLN A 18 -11.07 16.12 0.42
N ALA A 19 -11.32 15.99 -0.90
CA ALA A 19 -10.42 16.08 -2.08
C ALA A 19 -10.36 17.44 -2.83
N PRO A 20 -9.43 17.67 -3.80
CA PRO A 20 -9.58 17.15 -5.19
C PRO A 20 -8.29 16.74 -5.99
N THR A 21 -8.47 15.75 -6.89
CA THR A 21 -7.74 15.39 -8.14
C THR A 21 -6.21 15.53 -8.23
N GLN A 22 -5.53 14.37 -8.21
CA GLN A 22 -4.11 14.21 -8.52
C GLN A 22 -3.74 14.60 -9.95
N GLN A 23 -2.86 15.60 -10.04
CA GLN A 23 -2.09 15.94 -11.22
C GLN A 23 -0.78 15.14 -11.15
N GLU A 24 -0.64 14.09 -11.96
CA GLU A 24 0.59 13.29 -12.08
C GLU A 24 1.66 14.03 -12.91
N ASP A 25 2.05 15.24 -12.50
CA ASP A 25 3.35 15.77 -12.92
C ASP A 25 4.41 15.13 -12.03
N LYS A 26 5.20 14.22 -12.63
CA LYS A 26 6.27 13.40 -12.03
C LYS A 26 6.79 13.96 -10.70
N LEU A 27 6.26 13.41 -9.61
CA LEU A 27 6.77 13.68 -8.27
C LEU A 27 8.23 13.24 -8.17
N ASP A 28 9.11 14.18 -7.86
CA ASP A 28 10.51 13.85 -7.65
C ASP A 28 10.74 13.44 -6.20
N PHE A 29 11.18 12.19 -6.00
CA PHE A 29 11.48 11.66 -4.68
C PHE A 29 12.98 11.76 -4.43
N LEU A 30 13.33 12.24 -3.24
CA LEU A 30 14.73 12.30 -2.82
C LEU A 30 15.31 10.89 -2.71
N SER A 31 16.33 10.60 -3.52
CA SER A 31 17.14 9.41 -3.35
C SER A 31 18.15 9.62 -2.22
N THR A 32 18.21 8.68 -1.27
CA THR A 32 19.22 8.62 -0.21
C THR A 32 20.16 7.43 -0.47
N PRO A 33 21.11 7.53 -1.42
CA PRO A 33 22.11 6.49 -1.65
C PRO A 33 23.04 6.37 -0.43
N GLU A 34 23.88 5.34 -0.43
CA GLU A 34 24.96 5.23 0.56
C GLU A 34 25.85 6.49 0.52
N GLY A 35 26.21 6.99 1.71
CA GLY A 35 26.95 8.24 1.86
C GLY A 35 26.06 9.38 2.33
N LYS A 36 26.40 10.60 1.91
CA LYS A 36 25.85 11.85 2.45
C LYS A 36 24.89 12.49 1.47
N THR A 37 23.68 12.77 1.94
CA THR A 37 22.65 13.53 1.21
C THR A 37 22.36 14.79 2.00
N LYS A 38 22.64 15.96 1.43
CA LYS A 38 22.43 17.25 2.10
C LYS A 38 21.09 17.83 1.63
N ILE A 39 20.26 18.24 2.58
CA ILE A 39 18.90 18.72 2.32
C ILE A 39 18.55 19.95 3.15
N ARG A 40 17.47 20.62 2.76
CA ARG A 40 16.75 21.60 3.58
C ARG A 40 15.31 21.14 3.75
N VAL A 41 14.80 21.10 4.98
CA VAL A 41 13.38 20.82 5.24
C VAL A 41 12.54 22.05 4.90
N MET A 42 11.41 21.85 4.22
CA MET A 42 10.51 22.95 3.81
C MET A 42 9.19 22.97 4.59
N ASP A 43 8.67 21.80 4.96
CA ASP A 43 7.44 21.71 5.74
C ASP A 43 7.68 21.98 7.23
N GLU A 44 6.62 22.43 7.91
CA GLU A 44 6.59 22.53 9.37
C GLU A 44 6.66 21.16 10.04
N ALA A 45 6.06 20.13 9.44
CA ALA A 45 6.00 18.77 10.00
C ALA A 45 5.85 17.71 8.90
N PRO A 46 6.35 16.49 9.13
CA PRO A 46 6.14 15.40 8.19
C PRO A 46 4.69 14.90 8.21
N TYR A 47 4.27 14.29 7.10
CA TYR A 47 3.04 13.52 7.06
C TYR A 47 3.32 12.05 7.39
N PHE A 48 2.63 11.53 8.39
CA PHE A 48 2.68 10.13 8.79
C PHE A 48 1.70 9.28 7.98
N TYR A 49 2.14 8.10 7.58
CA TYR A 49 1.26 7.11 6.96
C TYR A 49 1.73 5.68 7.23
N GLN A 50 0.80 4.74 7.12
CA GLN A 50 1.05 3.33 7.37
C GLN A 50 0.57 2.46 6.22
N GLY A 51 1.17 1.29 6.10
CA GLY A 51 0.78 0.32 5.10
C GLY A 51 1.65 -0.92 5.10
N TYR A 52 1.27 -1.86 4.24
CA TYR A 52 1.98 -3.12 4.06
C TYR A 52 2.83 -3.08 2.80
N TRP A 53 3.94 -3.79 2.81
CA TRP A 53 4.65 -4.09 1.57
C TRP A 53 4.10 -5.39 0.99
N ALA A 54 3.48 -5.31 -0.17
CA ALA A 54 2.96 -6.47 -0.89
C ALA A 54 4.01 -6.92 -1.93
N PRO A 55 4.78 -7.98 -1.70
CA PRO A 55 5.87 -8.40 -2.59
C PRO A 55 5.37 -8.89 -3.95
N LEU A 56 4.11 -9.33 -4.04
CA LEU A 56 3.47 -9.74 -5.28
C LEU A 56 2.69 -8.62 -5.96
N GLY A 57 2.53 -7.48 -5.27
CA GLY A 57 1.56 -6.48 -5.69
C GLY A 57 1.96 -5.70 -6.93
N ASN A 58 0.98 -5.05 -7.57
CA ASN A 58 1.17 -4.32 -8.82
C ASN A 58 1.77 -5.18 -9.94
N GLY A 59 1.33 -6.42 -10.12
CA GLY A 59 1.80 -7.28 -11.21
C GLY A 59 3.26 -7.74 -11.10
N ALA A 60 3.86 -7.77 -9.90
CA ALA A 60 5.26 -8.15 -9.74
C ALA A 60 5.60 -9.53 -10.32
N LYS A 61 4.68 -10.51 -10.22
CA LYS A 61 4.85 -11.83 -10.85
C LYS A 61 4.88 -11.77 -12.39
N SER A 62 4.23 -10.77 -12.96
CA SER A 62 4.16 -10.51 -14.40
C SER A 62 5.28 -9.58 -14.89
N GLY A 63 6.30 -9.33 -14.05
CA GLY A 63 7.44 -8.48 -14.37
C GLY A 63 7.25 -7.00 -14.06
N ASN A 64 6.11 -6.58 -13.49
CA ASN A 64 5.85 -5.19 -13.14
C ASN A 64 6.41 -4.85 -11.75
N GLY A 65 7.74 -4.71 -11.67
CA GLY A 65 8.46 -4.29 -10.46
C GLY A 65 8.63 -5.39 -9.39
N ASN A 66 8.96 -4.98 -8.16
CA ASN A 66 9.33 -5.88 -7.04
C ASN A 66 8.26 -5.95 -5.93
N GLY A 67 7.02 -5.59 -6.27
CA GLY A 67 5.94 -5.38 -5.31
C GLY A 67 5.59 -3.89 -5.13
N THR A 68 4.66 -3.62 -4.23
CA THR A 68 4.18 -2.25 -3.99
C THR A 68 3.77 -2.03 -2.54
N PHE A 69 3.71 -0.76 -2.14
CA PHE A 69 3.24 -0.37 -0.82
C PHE A 69 1.72 -0.15 -0.86
N ILE A 70 1.00 -0.83 0.03
CA ILE A 70 -0.46 -0.79 0.10
C ILE A 70 -0.88 -0.02 1.37
N PRO A 71 -1.63 1.09 1.25
CA PRO A 71 -2.08 1.87 2.39
C PRO A 71 -2.93 1.06 3.37
N TYR A 72 -2.69 1.24 4.67
CA TYR A 72 -3.43 0.57 5.73
C TYR A 72 -4.86 1.14 5.86
N LYS A 73 -5.84 0.26 6.01
CA LYS A 73 -7.27 0.62 6.09
C LYS A 73 -7.85 0.67 7.50
N GLY A 74 -6.99 0.56 8.50
CA GLY A 74 -7.39 0.60 9.89
C GLY A 74 -7.74 -0.78 10.45
N LYS A 75 -7.67 -0.86 11.78
CA LYS A 75 -7.78 -2.10 12.52
C LYS A 75 -9.13 -2.77 12.31
N GLY A 76 -9.11 -4.05 11.94
CA GLY A 76 -10.32 -4.85 11.74
C GLY A 76 -11.10 -4.54 10.45
N LYS A 77 -10.68 -3.54 9.67
CA LYS A 77 -11.21 -3.26 8.32
C LYS A 77 -10.26 -3.70 7.22
N ASP A 78 -8.96 -3.75 7.52
CA ASP A 78 -7.92 -4.07 6.57
C ASP A 78 -7.85 -5.58 6.26
N LEU A 79 -7.99 -5.93 4.97
CA LEU A 79 -7.99 -7.32 4.52
C LEU A 79 -6.59 -7.95 4.49
N LEU A 80 -5.52 -7.14 4.37
CA LEU A 80 -4.14 -7.63 4.46
C LEU A 80 -3.79 -7.97 5.91
N GLU A 81 -4.24 -7.15 6.86
CA GLU A 81 -4.16 -7.44 8.31
C GLU A 81 -4.89 -8.76 8.63
N LYS A 82 -6.12 -8.91 8.14
CA LYS A 82 -6.91 -10.14 8.29
C LYS A 82 -6.19 -11.37 7.76
N ALA A 83 -5.65 -11.30 6.54
CA ALA A 83 -4.90 -12.40 5.93
C ALA A 83 -3.64 -12.78 6.73
N ASN A 84 -2.94 -11.78 7.28
CA ASN A 84 -1.81 -12.01 8.17
C ASN A 84 -2.21 -12.71 9.49
N TYR A 85 -3.37 -12.38 10.05
CA TYR A 85 -3.89 -13.05 11.25
C TYR A 85 -4.34 -14.48 10.97
N GLU A 86 -5.05 -14.72 9.87
CA GLU A 86 -5.45 -16.07 9.45
C GLU A 86 -4.25 -16.98 9.20
N HIS A 87 -3.18 -16.44 8.61
CA HIS A 87 -1.89 -17.16 8.48
C HIS A 87 -1.33 -17.55 9.84
N MET A 88 -1.27 -16.61 10.78
CA MET A 88 -0.71 -16.88 12.11
C MET A 88 -1.58 -17.84 12.92
N ASP A 89 -2.90 -17.78 12.81
CA ASP A 89 -3.80 -18.76 13.44
C ASP A 89 -3.49 -20.18 12.96
N LYS A 90 -3.27 -20.38 11.66
CA LYS A 90 -2.82 -21.67 11.09
C LYS A 90 -1.46 -22.08 11.66
N VAL A 91 -0.50 -21.16 11.75
CA VAL A 91 0.82 -21.42 12.35
C VAL A 91 0.66 -21.85 13.82
N PHE A 92 -0.16 -21.17 14.61
CA PHE A 92 -0.36 -21.53 16.01
C PHE A 92 -1.02 -22.91 16.16
N LYS A 93 -2.03 -23.22 15.36
CA LYS A 93 -2.65 -24.56 15.31
C LYS A 93 -1.65 -25.65 14.93
N GLN A 94 -0.74 -25.38 13.99
CA GLN A 94 0.35 -26.31 13.65
C GLN A 94 1.34 -26.49 14.80
N ALA A 95 1.67 -25.42 15.53
CA ALA A 95 2.53 -25.51 16.71
C ALA A 95 1.88 -26.37 17.81
N ASP A 96 0.57 -26.21 18.02
CA ASP A 96 -0.21 -26.99 18.97
C ASP A 96 -0.30 -28.47 18.54
N ALA A 97 -0.58 -28.75 17.27
CA ALA A 97 -0.61 -30.11 16.72
C ALA A 97 0.76 -30.82 16.84
N LYS A 98 1.86 -30.07 16.79
CA LYS A 98 3.22 -30.56 17.04
C LYS A 98 3.56 -30.75 18.52
N GLY A 99 2.64 -30.46 19.43
CA GLY A 99 2.85 -30.56 20.87
C GLY A 99 3.87 -29.56 21.42
N LEU A 100 4.14 -28.45 20.72
CA LEU A 100 5.13 -27.47 21.15
C LEU A 100 4.62 -26.71 22.38
N ALA A 101 5.27 -26.91 23.53
CA ALA A 101 4.87 -26.28 24.78
C ALA A 101 4.86 -24.74 24.68
N LYS A 102 3.84 -24.12 25.29
CA LYS A 102 3.73 -22.66 25.33
C LYS A 102 4.95 -22.05 26.03
N GLY A 103 5.57 -21.07 25.39
CA GLY A 103 6.76 -20.39 25.91
C GLY A 103 8.09 -21.13 25.68
N SER A 104 8.08 -22.36 25.15
CA SER A 104 9.30 -23.10 24.83
C SER A 104 10.12 -22.41 23.75
N LYS A 105 11.42 -22.69 23.70
CA LYS A 105 12.33 -22.14 22.68
C LYS A 105 11.89 -22.60 21.28
N GLU A 106 11.49 -23.86 21.16
CA GLU A 106 11.03 -24.48 19.92
C GLU A 106 9.76 -23.80 19.40
N ARG A 107 8.79 -23.50 20.28
CA ARG A 107 7.58 -22.76 19.88
C ARG A 107 7.91 -21.34 19.46
N LYS A 108 8.83 -20.66 20.15
CA LYS A 108 9.26 -19.30 19.79
C LYS A 108 9.91 -19.26 18.42
N GLU A 109 10.83 -20.18 18.12
CA GLU A 109 11.46 -20.25 16.79
C GLU A 109 10.43 -20.62 15.70
N PHE A 110 9.52 -21.57 15.97
CA PHE A 110 8.47 -21.94 15.03
C PHE A 110 7.53 -20.77 14.70
N THR A 111 7.06 -20.06 15.73
CA THR A 111 6.16 -18.91 15.56
C THR A 111 6.88 -17.71 14.95
N LYS A 112 8.17 -17.50 15.25
CA LYS A 112 9.00 -16.49 14.59
C LYS A 112 9.14 -16.75 13.09
N ALA A 113 9.33 -18.00 12.67
CA ALA A 113 9.29 -18.39 11.26
C ALA A 113 7.90 -18.16 10.64
N GLY A 114 6.83 -18.39 11.40
CA GLY A 114 5.47 -18.01 11.03
C GLY A 114 5.28 -16.53 10.74
N TYR A 115 5.74 -15.66 11.66
CA TYR A 115 5.71 -14.21 11.45
C TYR A 115 6.56 -13.77 10.25
N ALA A 116 7.71 -14.40 10.02
CA ALA A 116 8.55 -14.13 8.86
C ALA A 116 7.93 -14.57 7.53
N SER A 117 6.99 -15.52 7.57
CA SER A 117 6.27 -16.07 6.40
C SER A 117 4.86 -15.50 6.21
N GLN A 118 4.48 -14.48 6.98
CA GLN A 118 3.23 -13.77 6.76
C GLN A 118 3.19 -13.19 5.34
N PRO A 119 2.05 -13.27 4.64
CA PRO A 119 1.95 -12.88 3.22
C PRO A 119 2.31 -11.41 2.96
N TYR A 120 1.99 -10.52 3.92
CA TYR A 120 2.24 -9.07 3.79
C TYR A 120 3.20 -8.52 4.86
N GLY A 121 3.76 -9.41 5.69
CA GLY A 121 4.70 -9.06 6.75
C GLY A 121 4.13 -8.08 7.79
N LYS A 122 5.01 -7.30 8.41
CA LYS A 122 4.63 -6.31 9.44
C LYS A 122 4.09 -5.03 8.80
N LEU A 123 3.12 -4.41 9.49
CA LEU A 123 2.68 -3.06 9.19
C LEU A 123 3.86 -2.10 9.30
N LYS A 124 4.09 -1.29 8.27
CA LYS A 124 5.21 -0.35 8.21
C LYS A 124 4.71 1.06 8.42
N SER A 125 5.34 1.76 9.35
CA SER A 125 5.19 3.20 9.54
C SER A 125 6.20 3.94 8.66
N LYS A 126 5.74 4.96 7.97
CA LYS A 126 6.57 5.83 7.14
C LYS A 126 6.16 7.28 7.30
N TYR A 127 7.04 8.16 6.86
CA TYR A 127 6.83 9.59 6.87
C TYR A 127 7.27 10.18 5.54
N ILE A 128 6.61 11.26 5.17
CA ILE A 128 6.94 12.01 3.96
C ILE A 128 6.97 13.50 4.25
N ILE A 129 7.96 14.20 3.70
CA ILE A 129 8.17 15.64 3.89
C ILE A 129 8.81 16.25 2.64
N HIS A 130 8.45 17.48 2.31
CA HIS A 130 9.08 18.27 1.26
C HIS A 130 10.45 18.76 1.74
N VAL A 131 11.43 18.61 0.87
CA VAL A 131 12.81 19.01 1.09
C VAL A 131 13.39 19.62 -0.17
N ILE A 132 14.38 20.50 -0.02
CA ILE A 132 15.24 20.89 -1.13
C ILE A 132 16.47 20.01 -1.09
N ASP A 133 16.75 19.32 -2.19
CA ASP A 133 18.00 18.60 -2.37
C ASP A 133 19.13 19.59 -2.68
N ARG A 134 20.16 19.64 -1.83
CA ARG A 134 21.28 20.57 -2.04
C ARG A 134 22.22 20.13 -3.17
N ALA A 135 22.05 18.93 -3.73
CA ALA A 135 22.82 18.48 -4.89
C ALA A 135 22.41 19.22 -6.17
N ASP A 136 21.12 19.52 -6.35
CA ASP A 136 20.58 20.15 -7.57
C ASP A 136 19.68 21.37 -7.31
N GLY A 137 19.37 21.68 -6.05
CA GLY A 137 18.53 22.80 -5.64
C GLY A 137 17.04 22.57 -5.88
N GLN A 138 16.61 21.35 -6.20
CA GLN A 138 15.21 21.07 -6.54
C GLN A 138 14.39 20.66 -5.31
N LEU A 139 13.09 21.01 -5.35
CA LEU A 139 12.12 20.55 -4.38
C LEU A 139 11.79 19.08 -4.65
N LYS A 140 11.96 18.23 -3.64
CA LYS A 140 11.72 16.78 -3.69
C LYS A 140 10.96 16.31 -2.46
N LEU A 141 10.49 15.08 -2.50
CA LEU A 141 9.85 14.40 -1.38
C LEU A 141 10.82 13.41 -0.71
N LEU A 142 11.15 13.66 0.55
CA LEU A 142 11.82 12.66 1.39
C LEU A 142 10.76 11.71 1.95
N ASP A 143 10.70 10.49 1.39
CA ASP A 143 9.84 9.40 1.82
C ASP A 143 10.66 8.28 2.48
N ALA A 144 10.69 8.25 3.81
CA ALA A 144 11.55 7.35 4.57
C ALA A 144 10.85 6.73 5.78
N GLY A 145 11.49 5.71 6.35
CA GLY A 145 11.05 5.06 7.57
C GLY A 145 11.40 5.86 8.84
N PRO A 146 11.02 5.34 10.03
CA PRO A 146 11.18 6.05 11.30
C PRO A 146 12.63 6.43 11.61
N GLY A 147 13.62 5.62 11.22
CA GLY A 147 15.02 5.88 11.56
C GLY A 147 15.57 7.24 11.09
N VAL A 148 15.13 7.74 9.92
CA VAL A 148 15.54 9.09 9.45
C VAL A 148 14.79 10.17 10.22
N PHE A 149 13.48 9.98 10.42
CA PHE A 149 12.60 10.98 11.02
C PHE A 149 12.77 11.10 12.54
N GLU A 150 13.17 10.04 13.23
CA GLU A 150 13.56 10.07 14.64
C GLU A 150 14.83 10.92 14.84
N GLU A 151 15.81 10.82 13.95
CA GLU A 151 17.03 11.65 13.99
C GLU A 151 16.71 13.12 13.68
N LEU A 152 15.84 13.38 12.70
CA LEU A 152 15.34 14.75 12.44
C LEU A 152 14.59 15.30 13.65
N LYS A 153 13.70 14.51 14.27
CA LYS A 153 12.97 14.92 15.47
C LYS A 153 13.89 15.28 16.63
N LYS A 154 14.99 14.55 16.83
CA LYS A 154 15.99 14.88 17.86
C LYS A 154 16.57 16.27 17.65
N LEU A 155 16.94 16.61 16.41
CA LEU A 155 17.41 17.96 16.08
C LEU A 155 16.31 19.00 16.26
N HIS A 156 15.06 18.67 15.91
CA HIS A 156 13.95 19.60 16.07
C HIS A 156 13.64 19.93 17.53
N ALA A 157 13.74 18.93 18.41
CA ALA A 157 13.49 19.07 19.83
C ALA A 157 14.69 19.64 20.62
N ASP A 158 15.84 19.82 19.98
CA ASP A 158 17.04 20.36 20.60
C ASP A 158 16.93 21.89 20.76
N GLU A 159 17.32 22.41 21.92
CA GLU A 159 17.23 23.84 22.25
C GLU A 159 18.16 24.72 21.40
N GLU A 160 19.30 24.18 20.93
CA GLU A 160 20.26 24.91 20.10
C GLU A 160 19.83 24.96 18.64
N TYR A 161 19.22 23.88 18.13
CA TYR A 161 18.87 23.76 16.72
C TYR A 161 17.42 24.17 16.41
N GLY A 162 16.43 23.60 17.09
CA GLY A 162 15.02 23.98 16.92
C GLY A 162 14.44 23.74 15.52
N ASP A 163 13.94 24.78 14.86
CA ASP A 163 13.21 24.63 13.59
C ASP A 163 14.11 24.19 12.43
N LEU A 164 13.88 22.95 11.94
CA LEU A 164 14.61 22.33 10.82
C LEU A 164 14.51 23.11 9.50
N ARG A 165 13.57 24.06 9.37
CA ARG A 165 13.43 24.91 8.19
C ARG A 165 14.49 26.01 8.12
N GLU A 166 15.17 26.29 9.23
CA GLU A 166 16.12 27.40 9.35
C GLU A 166 17.57 27.02 9.01
N TYR A 167 17.86 25.73 8.82
CA TYR A 167 19.19 25.24 8.50
C TYR A 167 19.18 23.99 7.63
N ASP A 168 20.30 23.72 6.97
CA ASP A 168 20.47 22.48 6.21
C ASP A 168 20.81 21.32 7.13
N VAL A 169 20.41 20.11 6.75
CA VAL A 169 20.81 18.88 7.43
C VAL A 169 21.46 17.91 6.43
N THR A 170 22.39 17.10 6.93
CA THR A 170 23.02 16.03 6.17
C THR A 170 22.55 14.70 6.71
N ILE A 171 21.80 13.96 5.88
CA ILE A 171 21.44 12.57 6.12
C ILE A 171 22.63 11.73 5.66
N THR A 172 23.19 10.95 6.57
CA THR A 172 24.24 9.97 6.24
C THR A 172 23.63 8.57 6.32
N ARG A 173 23.67 7.84 5.20
CA ARG A 173 23.29 6.43 5.12
C ARG A 173 24.54 5.58 5.08
N GLU A 174 24.67 4.66 6.02
CA GLU A 174 25.74 3.66 6.06
C GLU A 174 25.15 2.27 5.87
N GLY A 175 25.84 1.41 5.11
CA GLY A 175 25.39 0.05 4.83
C GLY A 175 24.43 -0.03 3.65
N THR A 176 24.44 -1.20 3.00
CA THR A 176 23.67 -1.46 1.77
C THR A 176 22.66 -2.59 1.93
N GLY A 177 22.77 -3.39 2.99
CA GLY A 177 21.89 -4.53 3.23
C GLY A 177 20.68 -4.20 4.11
N TRP A 178 19.78 -5.18 4.17
CA TRP A 178 18.48 -5.06 4.82
C TRP A 178 18.55 -4.96 6.36
N SER A 179 19.67 -5.39 6.97
CA SER A 179 19.86 -5.45 8.42
C SER A 179 20.97 -4.54 8.96
N ASP A 180 21.79 -3.97 8.09
CA ASP A 180 22.97 -3.14 8.40
C ASP A 180 22.80 -1.67 8.00
N THR A 181 21.72 -1.31 7.28
CA THR A 181 21.46 0.09 6.94
C THR A 181 21.21 0.92 8.20
N LYS A 182 22.03 1.94 8.42
CA LYS A 182 21.88 2.92 9.48
C LYS A 182 21.77 4.32 8.90
N TYR A 183 20.96 5.14 9.54
CA TYR A 183 20.83 6.55 9.23
C TYR A 183 21.32 7.36 10.42
N SER A 184 22.09 8.40 10.14
CA SER A 184 22.38 9.47 11.08
C SER A 184 22.06 10.80 10.42
N VAL A 185 21.63 11.78 11.19
CA VAL A 185 21.37 13.13 10.69
C VAL A 185 22.23 14.10 11.46
N THR A 186 22.92 14.97 10.72
CA THR A 186 23.80 16.00 11.29
C THR A 186 23.39 17.37 10.77
N PRO A 187 23.25 18.38 11.64
CA PRO A 187 22.96 19.74 11.21
C PRO A 187 24.18 20.34 10.51
N SER A 188 23.93 21.17 9.51
CA SER A 188 25.00 21.95 8.90
C SER A 188 25.46 23.04 9.87
N ARG A 189 26.78 23.26 9.95
CA ARG A 189 27.36 24.29 10.83
C ARG A 189 26.96 25.72 10.44
N SER A 190 26.53 25.93 9.19
CA SER A 190 26.08 27.22 8.68
C SER A 190 24.56 27.27 8.61
N ASN A 191 23.95 28.12 9.43
CA ASN A 191 22.54 28.48 9.29
C ASN A 191 22.42 29.46 8.14
N THR A 192 21.79 29.01 7.05
CA THR A 192 21.41 29.88 5.94
C THR A 192 19.89 30.01 5.94
N PRO A 193 19.33 31.22 5.99
CA PRO A 193 17.89 31.40 5.79
C PRO A 193 17.46 30.84 4.44
N ARG A 194 16.19 30.42 4.34
CA ARG A 194 15.60 30.04 3.06
C ARG A 194 15.58 31.24 2.13
N THR A 195 16.00 31.06 0.89
CA THR A 195 15.98 32.13 -0.10
C THR A 195 14.54 32.39 -0.58
N PRO A 196 14.22 33.59 -1.08
CA PRO A 196 12.90 33.87 -1.67
C PRO A 196 12.53 32.89 -2.79
N GLU A 197 13.50 32.51 -3.62
CA GLU A 197 13.32 31.56 -4.73
C GLU A 197 12.96 30.15 -4.22
N GLU A 198 13.56 29.72 -3.11
CA GLU A 198 13.25 28.42 -2.49
C GLU A 198 11.82 28.38 -1.94
N ILE A 199 11.37 29.49 -1.36
CA ILE A 199 10.01 29.62 -0.83
C ILE A 199 8.99 29.64 -1.98
N GLU A 200 9.26 30.38 -3.05
CA GLU A 200 8.41 30.42 -4.24
C GLU A 200 8.29 29.04 -4.90
N ASN A 201 9.42 28.34 -5.10
CA ASN A 201 9.46 27.00 -5.66
C ASN A 201 8.70 25.99 -4.79
N TYR A 202 8.78 26.12 -3.45
CA TYR A 202 7.98 25.32 -2.54
C TYR A 202 6.49 25.61 -2.67
N GLU A 203 6.08 26.87 -2.71
CA GLU A 203 4.65 27.23 -2.82
C GLU A 203 4.04 26.81 -4.17
N GLU A 204 4.81 26.87 -5.26
CA GLU A 204 4.38 26.46 -6.60
C GLU A 204 4.25 24.94 -6.74
N LYS A 205 5.19 24.17 -6.16
CA LYS A 205 5.31 22.72 -6.42
C LYS A 205 4.96 21.83 -5.24
N LYS A 206 4.62 22.38 -4.07
CA LYS A 206 4.17 21.57 -2.94
C LYS A 206 2.92 20.79 -3.34
N ILE A 207 2.86 19.55 -2.88
CA ILE A 207 1.74 18.66 -3.12
C ILE A 207 1.07 18.29 -1.80
N ASP A 208 -0.19 17.85 -1.89
CA ASP A 208 -0.86 17.28 -0.73
C ASP A 208 -0.30 15.87 -0.44
N ARG A 209 0.54 15.77 0.60
CA ARG A 209 1.17 14.53 1.05
C ARG A 209 0.14 13.53 1.59
N ALA A 210 -0.96 14.02 2.15
CA ALA A 210 -2.03 13.18 2.67
C ALA A 210 -2.84 12.56 1.54
N GLU A 211 -3.17 13.33 0.51
CA GLU A 211 -3.79 12.79 -0.70
C GLU A 211 -2.89 11.76 -1.38
N LEU A 212 -1.58 12.03 -1.47
CA LEU A 212 -0.61 11.12 -2.08
C LEU A 212 -0.51 9.76 -1.38
N LYS A 213 -0.52 9.73 -0.04
CA LYS A 213 -0.12 8.53 0.72
C LYS A 213 -1.22 7.87 1.54
N SER A 214 -2.31 8.57 1.87
CA SER A 214 -3.40 8.00 2.68
C SER A 214 -4.12 6.85 2.00
N GLY A 215 -4.19 6.89 0.65
CA GLY A 215 -5.02 6.00 -0.13
C GLY A 215 -6.49 6.06 0.26
N ALA A 216 -6.98 7.18 0.82
CA ALA A 216 -8.34 7.30 1.37
C ALA A 216 -9.46 6.89 0.39
N ASN A 217 -9.21 7.03 -0.92
CA ASN A 217 -10.15 6.69 -1.99
C ASN A 217 -10.17 5.20 -2.36
N LEU A 218 -9.32 4.37 -1.75
CA LEU A 218 -9.26 2.93 -2.02
C LEU A 218 -10.08 2.14 -0.98
N THR A 219 -10.83 1.15 -1.43
CA THR A 219 -11.49 0.18 -0.53
C THR A 219 -10.51 -0.90 -0.05
N PRO A 220 -10.82 -1.63 1.04
CA PRO A 220 -10.03 -2.78 1.45
C PRO A 220 -9.90 -3.86 0.36
N GLU A 221 -10.94 -4.08 -0.44
CA GLU A 221 -10.97 -5.05 -1.53
C GLU A 221 -10.06 -4.63 -2.69
N GLN A 222 -10.07 -3.35 -3.04
CA GLN A 222 -9.14 -2.77 -4.01
C GLN A 222 -7.69 -2.91 -3.55
N CYS A 223 -7.42 -2.62 -2.28
CA CYS A 223 -6.11 -2.82 -1.68
C CYS A 223 -5.67 -4.29 -1.73
N LEU A 224 -6.57 -5.23 -1.44
CA LEU A 224 -6.30 -6.66 -1.53
C LEU A 224 -6.02 -7.10 -2.97
N PHE A 225 -6.79 -6.63 -3.94
CA PHE A 225 -6.60 -6.93 -5.37
C PHE A 225 -5.20 -6.53 -5.83
N ILE A 226 -4.78 -5.30 -5.55
CA ILE A 226 -3.45 -4.83 -5.91
C ILE A 226 -2.38 -5.63 -5.17
N ALA A 227 -2.57 -5.92 -3.88
CA ALA A 227 -1.62 -6.67 -3.07
C ALA A 227 -1.39 -8.11 -3.60
N GLN A 228 -2.40 -8.70 -4.21
CA GLN A 228 -2.35 -10.04 -4.81
C GLN A 228 -1.75 -10.05 -6.22
N GLY A 229 -1.48 -8.89 -6.79
CA GLY A 229 -0.81 -8.75 -8.09
C GLY A 229 -1.65 -8.06 -9.16
N GLY A 230 -2.85 -7.58 -8.84
CA GLY A 230 -3.59 -6.68 -9.72
C GLY A 230 -2.81 -5.39 -10.00
N LEU A 231 -3.03 -4.78 -11.17
CA LEU A 231 -2.36 -3.54 -11.55
C LEU A 231 -3.07 -2.33 -10.93
N TRP A 232 -2.30 -1.29 -10.61
CA TRP A 232 -2.88 0.00 -10.18
C TRP A 232 -3.83 0.60 -11.22
N SER A 233 -3.56 0.39 -12.51
CA SER A 233 -4.42 0.84 -13.61
C SER A 233 -5.79 0.16 -13.67
N GLU A 234 -5.95 -0.98 -13.00
CA GLU A 234 -7.16 -1.81 -13.02
C GLU A 234 -7.97 -1.68 -11.73
N VAL A 235 -7.47 -0.95 -10.73
CA VAL A 235 -8.05 -0.91 -9.38
C VAL A 235 -9.49 -0.39 -9.36
N ASN A 236 -9.84 0.53 -10.26
CA ASN A 236 -11.17 1.11 -10.33
C ASN A 236 -12.24 0.12 -10.84
N ASN A 237 -11.82 -1.00 -11.44
CA ASN A 237 -12.72 -2.04 -11.95
C ASN A 237 -13.13 -3.03 -10.85
N VAL A 238 -12.49 -2.98 -9.68
CA VAL A 238 -12.77 -3.91 -8.58
C VAL A 238 -14.11 -3.54 -7.93
N GLY A 239 -15.08 -4.46 -7.98
CA GLY A 239 -16.41 -4.27 -7.37
C GLY A 239 -17.41 -3.51 -8.26
N GLN A 240 -17.04 -3.15 -9.48
CA GLN A 240 -18.02 -2.84 -10.51
C GLN A 240 -18.67 -4.15 -10.90
N ALA A 241 -19.95 -4.33 -10.55
CA ALA A 241 -20.80 -5.25 -11.29
C ALA A 241 -20.61 -4.89 -12.77
N THR A 242 -20.37 -5.87 -13.61
CA THR A 242 -20.30 -5.68 -15.05
C THR A 242 -21.64 -5.06 -15.43
N GLU A 243 -21.69 -3.73 -15.55
CA GLU A 243 -22.82 -3.09 -16.21
C GLU A 243 -22.85 -3.74 -17.58
N GLU A 244 -23.97 -4.42 -17.86
CA GLU A 244 -24.25 -5.03 -19.13
C GLU A 244 -23.78 -4.07 -20.21
N ILE A 245 -22.85 -4.54 -21.05
CA ILE A 245 -22.56 -3.86 -22.30
C ILE A 245 -23.88 -3.91 -23.06
N GLY A 246 -24.63 -2.81 -22.94
CA GLY A 246 -25.81 -2.54 -23.73
C GLY A 246 -25.43 -2.74 -25.18
N HIS A 247 -26.20 -3.60 -25.84
CA HIS A 247 -26.15 -3.78 -27.28
C HIS A 247 -26.16 -2.40 -27.96
N PRO A 248 -25.17 -2.07 -28.80
CA PRO A 248 -25.36 -1.11 -29.85
C PRO A 248 -25.58 -1.88 -31.15
N ASP A 249 -26.83 -2.02 -31.58
CA ASP A 249 -27.12 -2.27 -32.99
C ASP A 249 -28.32 -1.38 -33.40
N GLY A 250 -28.31 -0.69 -34.54
CA GLY A 250 -27.51 -0.97 -35.74
C GLY A 250 -26.84 0.26 -36.38
N PRO A 251 -26.33 0.10 -37.61
CA PRO A 251 -27.16 -0.36 -38.74
C PRO A 251 -26.65 -1.63 -39.47
N GLN A 252 -27.60 -2.31 -40.15
CA GLN A 252 -27.48 -3.33 -41.22
C GLN A 252 -26.20 -3.22 -42.07
N GLU A 253 -25.60 -4.25 -42.66
CA GLU A 253 -26.07 -5.54 -43.19
C GLU A 253 -24.83 -6.40 -43.54
N GLY A 254 -24.88 -7.73 -43.43
CA GLY A 254 -23.91 -8.62 -44.12
C GLY A 254 -23.46 -9.85 -43.33
N ASP A 255 -24.17 -10.95 -43.54
CA ASP A 255 -24.00 -12.30 -43.01
C ASP A 255 -22.58 -12.92 -43.09
N THR A 256 -22.14 -13.54 -41.98
CA THR A 256 -21.72 -14.96 -41.80
C THR A 256 -20.44 -15.14 -40.95
N GLN A 257 -20.66 -15.55 -39.69
CA GLN A 257 -19.87 -16.42 -38.79
C GLN A 257 -18.39 -16.08 -38.46
N LYS A 258 -18.18 -15.68 -37.19
CA LYS A 258 -16.92 -15.75 -36.45
C LYS A 258 -16.84 -17.08 -35.68
N GLU A 259 -15.77 -17.84 -35.88
CA GLU A 259 -15.33 -18.86 -34.91
C GLU A 259 -14.60 -18.16 -33.75
N GLY A 260 -15.16 -18.28 -32.54
CA GLY A 260 -14.52 -17.89 -31.30
C GLY A 260 -13.58 -18.99 -30.80
N VAL A 261 -12.35 -18.60 -30.45
CA VAL A 261 -11.39 -19.49 -29.78
C VAL A 261 -11.85 -19.73 -28.35
N THR A 262 -12.32 -20.95 -28.06
CA THR A 262 -12.53 -21.47 -26.70
C THR A 262 -11.24 -22.07 -26.18
N VAL A 263 -10.84 -21.70 -24.96
CA VAL A 263 -9.75 -22.38 -24.23
C VAL A 263 -10.38 -23.40 -23.30
N GLU A 264 -10.22 -24.69 -23.62
CA GLU A 264 -10.60 -25.81 -22.75
C GLU A 264 -9.47 -26.12 -21.76
N VAL A 265 -9.79 -26.26 -20.48
CA VAL A 265 -8.87 -26.79 -19.47
C VAL A 265 -9.43 -28.12 -18.97
N SER A 266 -8.75 -29.21 -19.31
CA SER A 266 -9.03 -30.56 -18.82
C SER A 266 -8.21 -30.86 -17.57
N ILE A 267 -8.85 -31.31 -16.49
CA ILE A 267 -8.19 -31.95 -15.35
C ILE A 267 -8.70 -33.39 -15.28
N PRO A 268 -7.84 -34.42 -15.30
CA PRO A 268 -8.27 -35.81 -15.22
C PRO A 268 -8.50 -36.24 -13.77
N ASP A 269 -9.60 -36.93 -13.51
CA ASP A 269 -9.82 -37.75 -12.30
C ASP A 269 -10.41 -39.12 -12.69
N GLU A 270 -10.20 -40.10 -11.81
CA GLU A 270 -10.12 -41.55 -12.06
C GLU A 270 -11.45 -42.29 -12.34
N ASP A 271 -12.61 -41.62 -12.40
CA ASP A 271 -13.92 -42.28 -12.55
C ASP A 271 -14.95 -41.56 -13.48
N GLY A 272 -14.48 -40.87 -14.53
CA GLY A 272 -15.34 -40.42 -15.63
C GLY A 272 -15.80 -38.95 -15.59
N VAL A 273 -15.95 -38.38 -16.78
CA VAL A 273 -16.12 -36.93 -17.05
C VAL A 273 -17.52 -36.44 -16.67
N THR A 274 -17.63 -35.47 -15.76
CA THR A 274 -18.85 -34.68 -15.55
C THR A 274 -18.62 -33.23 -15.97
N THR A 275 -19.41 -32.74 -16.92
CA THR A 275 -19.51 -31.34 -17.30
C THR A 275 -20.60 -30.67 -16.47
N VAL A 276 -20.27 -29.60 -15.73
CA VAL A 276 -21.26 -28.78 -15.01
C VAL A 276 -21.28 -27.39 -15.64
N ILE A 277 -22.40 -27.05 -16.27
CA ILE A 277 -22.70 -25.73 -16.82
C ILE A 277 -23.53 -24.97 -15.80
N THR A 278 -22.91 -24.09 -15.00
CA THR A 278 -23.65 -23.23 -14.06
C THR A 278 -24.01 -21.90 -14.73
N SER A 279 -25.05 -21.93 -15.57
CA SER A 279 -25.71 -20.72 -16.06
C SER A 279 -27.18 -21.03 -16.34
N LYS A 280 -27.97 -21.08 -15.26
CA LYS A 280 -29.42 -20.94 -15.31
C LYS A 280 -29.90 -20.40 -13.96
N GLU A 281 -29.97 -19.09 -13.87
CA GLU A 281 -30.99 -18.45 -13.03
C GLU A 281 -32.36 -18.79 -13.61
N GLY A 282 -33.28 -19.18 -12.73
CA GLY A 282 -34.66 -19.47 -13.07
C GLY A 282 -35.44 -19.60 -11.77
N ALA A 283 -36.08 -18.51 -11.36
CA ALA A 283 -37.17 -18.59 -10.41
C ALA A 283 -38.21 -19.58 -10.96
N LEU A 284 -38.74 -20.44 -10.07
CA LEU A 284 -39.81 -21.37 -10.40
C LEU A 284 -40.96 -20.61 -11.06
N SER A 285 -41.50 -21.15 -12.15
CA SER A 285 -42.68 -20.58 -12.80
C SER A 285 -43.91 -20.72 -11.88
N ASP A 286 -44.91 -19.84 -12.04
CA ASP A 286 -46.12 -19.84 -11.20
C ASP A 286 -46.89 -21.18 -11.26
N GLU A 287 -46.78 -21.92 -12.37
CA GLU A 287 -47.36 -23.27 -12.53
C GLU A 287 -46.57 -24.35 -11.75
N GLU A 288 -45.27 -24.15 -11.51
CA GLU A 288 -44.44 -25.04 -10.68
C GLU A 288 -44.63 -24.79 -9.19
N LEU A 289 -44.97 -23.55 -8.80
CA LEU A 289 -45.29 -23.17 -7.42
C LEU A 289 -46.65 -23.74 -6.96
N GLU A 290 -47.65 -23.81 -7.85
CA GLU A 290 -48.93 -24.46 -7.57
C GLU A 290 -48.82 -25.97 -7.37
N ARG A 291 -47.87 -26.65 -8.04
CA ARG A 291 -47.61 -28.09 -7.82
C ARG A 291 -46.98 -28.37 -6.45
N VAL A 292 -46.06 -27.52 -6.00
CA VAL A 292 -45.41 -27.67 -4.69
C VAL A 292 -46.36 -27.35 -3.54
N LEU A 293 -47.37 -26.49 -3.76
CA LEU A 293 -48.43 -26.20 -2.78
C LEU A 293 -49.55 -27.26 -2.74
N ALA A 294 -49.74 -28.04 -3.82
CA ALA A 294 -50.73 -29.12 -3.89
C ALA A 294 -50.24 -30.44 -3.25
N GLU A 295 -48.93 -30.66 -3.16
CA GLU A 295 -48.30 -31.80 -2.48
C GLU A 295 -47.81 -31.38 -1.09
N GLY A 296 -48.76 -31.12 -0.19
CA GLY A 296 -48.47 -30.65 1.16
C GLY A 296 -47.73 -31.68 2.05
N PHE A 297 -46.69 -31.16 2.73
CA PHE A 297 -45.91 -31.72 3.86
C PHE A 297 -45.05 -32.99 3.64
#